data_AF-A0A829WC92-F1
#
_entry.id   AF-A0A829WC92-F1
#
_cell.length_a   1.000
_cell.length_b   1.000
_cell.length_c   1.000
_cell.angle_alpha   90.00
_cell.angle_beta   90.00
_cell.angle_gamma   90.00
#
_symmetry.space_group_name_H-M   'P 1'
#
loop_
_entity.id
_entity.type
_entity.pdbx_description
1 polymer ?
#
loop_
_entity_poly.entity_id
_entity_poly.type
_entity_poly.pdbx_seq_one_letter_code
_entity_poly.pdbx_strand_id
1 'polypeptide(L)' 'MQSFISWLDRILTSPLPEEIIAVNFNLYDDGDKCWFMEFVGARGFDADNPDWAWEQVFTFRDNTLRRVQNAGW' A
#
# COMPACT_ATOMS: atom_id res chain seq x y z
N MET A 1 5.31 17.86 0.68
CA MET A 1 5.18 16.42 0.39
C MET A 1 4.49 15.75 1.56
N GLN A 2 3.56 14.84 1.30
CA GLN A 2 2.96 14.02 2.36
C GLN A 2 4.01 13.02 2.86
N SER A 3 4.29 12.93 4.16
CA SER A 3 5.21 11.92 4.71
C SER A 3 4.58 10.52 4.67
N PHE A 4 5.40 9.48 4.75
CA PHE A 4 4.91 8.10 4.80
C PHE A 4 3.96 7.88 6.00
N ILE A 5 4.35 8.39 7.18
CA ILE A 5 3.56 8.24 8.41
C ILE A 5 2.21 8.94 8.30
N SER A 6 2.17 10.21 7.87
CA SER A 6 0.90 10.93 7.75
C SER A 6 -0.01 10.41 6.63
N TRP A 7 0.53 9.66 5.67
CA TRP A 7 -0.26 8.92 4.68
C TRP A 7 -0.85 7.65 5.29
N LEU A 8 -0.02 6.85 5.97
CA LEU A 8 -0.45 5.62 6.61
C LEU A 8 -1.49 5.88 7.71
N ASP A 9 -1.29 6.91 8.54
CA ASP A 9 -2.24 7.29 9.59
C ASP A 9 -3.62 7.56 9.01
N ARG A 10 -3.72 8.24 7.86
CA ARG A 10 -5.03 8.51 7.21
C ARG A 10 -5.74 7.23 6.81
N ILE A 11 -5.01 6.24 6.33
CA ILE A 11 -5.58 4.92 5.99
C ILE A 11 -6.08 4.23 7.26
N LEU A 12 -5.27 4.26 8.33
CA LEU A 12 -5.54 3.56 9.58
C LEU A 12 -6.50 4.31 10.53
N THR A 13 -6.86 5.57 10.22
CA THR A 13 -7.87 6.30 11.01
C THR A 13 -9.29 5.76 10.84
N SER A 14 -9.55 5.01 9.77
CA SER A 14 -10.81 4.30 9.57
C SER A 14 -10.64 2.82 9.93
N PRO A 15 -11.67 2.16 10.48
CA PRO A 15 -11.61 0.74 10.74
C PRO A 15 -11.34 -0.01 9.44
N LEU A 16 -10.37 -0.91 9.50
CA LEU A 16 -10.05 -1.81 8.42
C LEU A 16 -11.09 -2.94 8.34
N PRO A 17 -11.39 -3.49 7.15
CA PRO A 17 -12.23 -4.68 7.02
C PRO A 17 -11.72 -5.85 7.88
N GLU A 18 -12.62 -6.55 8.55
CA GLU A 18 -12.29 -7.68 9.44
C GLU A 18 -11.72 -8.88 8.67
N GLU A 19 -11.95 -8.95 7.36
CA GLU A 19 -11.46 -9.98 6.46
C GLU A 19 -9.95 -9.86 6.16
N ILE A 20 -9.31 -8.76 6.56
CA ILE A 20 -7.86 -8.57 6.39
C ILE A 20 -7.11 -9.49 7.36
N ILE A 21 -6.34 -10.43 6.80
CA ILE A 21 -5.43 -11.30 7.54
C ILE A 21 -3.98 -10.82 7.42
N ALA A 22 -3.63 -10.16 6.31
CA ALA A 22 -2.29 -9.62 6.08
C ALA A 22 -2.31 -8.33 5.26
N VAL A 23 -1.21 -7.58 5.32
CA VAL A 23 -1.04 -6.29 4.63
C VAL A 23 0.20 -6.34 3.74
N ASN A 24 0.09 -5.78 2.54
CA ASN A 24 1.24 -5.53 1.67
C ASN A 24 1.24 -4.09 1.15
N PHE A 25 2.42 -3.65 0.69
CA PHE A 25 2.58 -2.40 -0.03
C PHE A 25 2.94 -2.70 -1.48
N ASN A 26 2.06 -2.37 -2.41
CA ASN A 26 2.41 -2.40 -3.83
C ASN A 26 3.21 -1.16 -4.18
N LEU A 27 4.26 -1.33 -4.99
CA LEU A 27 5.12 -0.25 -5.48
C LEU A 27 5.05 -0.23 -6.99
N TYR A 28 4.68 0.93 -7.54
CA TYR A 28 4.61 1.17 -8.97
C TYR A 28 5.61 2.26 -9.35
N ASP A 29 6.37 2.03 -10.41
CA ASP A 29 7.23 3.03 -11.05
C ASP A 29 6.48 3.57 -12.27
N ASP A 30 6.34 4.89 -12.40
CA ASP A 30 5.71 5.47 -13.59
C ASP A 30 6.68 5.71 -14.75
N GLY A 31 7.96 5.36 -14.58
CA GLY A 31 9.01 5.54 -15.58
C GLY A 31 9.56 6.97 -15.65
N ASP A 32 9.03 7.91 -14.87
CA ASP A 32 9.49 9.31 -14.82
C ASP A 32 9.87 9.73 -13.41
N LYS A 33 10.77 8.93 -12.80
CA LYS A 33 11.35 9.22 -11.48
C LYS A 33 10.30 9.38 -10.39
N CYS A 34 9.09 8.87 -10.60
CA CYS A 34 8.06 8.88 -9.60
C CYS A 34 7.64 7.46 -9.26
N TRP A 35 7.40 7.25 -7.98
CA TRP A 35 6.90 6.00 -7.45
C TRP A 35 5.58 6.23 -6.75
N PHE A 36 4.70 5.26 -6.88
CA PHE A 36 3.42 5.21 -6.20
C PHE A 36 3.44 4.01 -5.26
N MET A 37 3.07 4.25 -4.02
CA MET A 37 2.85 3.19 -3.05
C MET A 37 1.36 3.07 -2.74
N GLU A 38 0.89 1.85 -2.72
CA GLU A 38 -0.49 1.49 -2.38
C GLU A 38 -0.49 0.58 -1.16
N PHE A 39 -1.39 0.84 -0.22
CA PHE A 39 -1.69 -0.07 0.88
C PHE A 39 -2.78 -1.06 0.44
N VAL A 40 -2.51 -2.34 0.64
CA VAL A 40 -3.43 -3.42 0.30
C VAL A 40 -3.60 -4.35 1.50
N GLY A 41 -4.85 -4.69 1.79
CA GLY A 41 -5.22 -5.72 2.75
C GLY A 41 -5.64 -6.98 2.01
N ALA A 42 -5.06 -8.12 2.38
CA ALA A 42 -5.29 -9.42 1.76
C ALA A 42 -6.01 -10.38 2.72
N ARG A 43 -6.79 -11.29 2.14
CA ARG A 43 -7.56 -12.33 2.85
C ARG A 43 -6.72 -13.52 3.32
N GLY A 44 -5.42 -13.48 3.10
CA GLY A 44 -4.53 -14.57 3.45
C GLY A 44 -3.08 -14.17 3.37
N PHE A 45 -2.23 -14.99 3.98
CA PHE A 45 -0.79 -14.90 3.87
C PHE A 45 -0.24 -16.31 3.68
N ASP A 46 0.67 -16.42 2.72
CA ASP A 46 1.40 -17.65 2.44
C ASP A 46 2.85 -17.26 2.16
N ALA A 47 3.76 -17.72 3.03
CA ALA A 47 5.18 -17.38 2.92
C ALA A 47 5.87 -18.08 1.73
N ASP A 48 5.29 -19.17 1.24
CA ASP A 48 5.84 -19.97 0.14
C ASP A 48 5.25 -19.56 -1.23
N ASN A 49 4.17 -18.76 -1.24
CA ASN A 49 3.56 -18.22 -2.44
C ASN A 49 3.85 -16.72 -2.60
N PRO A 50 4.74 -16.30 -3.52
CA PRO A 50 5.09 -14.88 -3.69
C PRO A 50 3.90 -13.99 -4.11
N ASP A 51 2.83 -14.57 -4.67
CA ASP A 51 1.63 -13.87 -5.12
C ASP A 51 0.50 -13.87 -4.08
N TRP A 52 0.79 -14.22 -2.81
CA TRP A 52 -0.22 -14.30 -1.73
C TRP A 52 -1.07 -13.02 -1.60
N ALA A 53 -0.49 -11.85 -1.89
CA ALA A 53 -1.12 -10.55 -1.78
C ALA A 53 -2.21 -10.30 -2.85
N TRP A 54 -2.36 -11.19 -3.83
CA TRP A 54 -3.34 -11.05 -4.90
C TRP A 54 -4.80 -11.15 -4.42
N GLU A 55 -5.07 -11.92 -3.36
CA GLU A 55 -6.41 -12.01 -2.75
C GLU A 55 -6.76 -10.75 -1.93
N GLN A 56 -6.71 -9.58 -2.57
CA GLN A 56 -6.97 -8.29 -1.96
C GLN A 56 -8.46 -8.12 -1.60
N VAL A 57 -8.72 -7.81 -0.35
CA VAL A 57 -10.05 -7.46 0.19
C VAL A 57 -10.16 -5.97 0.54
N PHE A 58 -9.03 -5.27 0.55
CA PHE A 58 -8.96 -3.83 0.76
C PHE A 58 -7.87 -3.23 -0.11
N THR A 59 -8.15 -2.09 -0.73
CA THR A 59 -7.20 -1.36 -1.56
C THR A 59 -7.55 0.12 -1.48
N PHE A 60 -6.55 0.97 -1.29
CA PHE A 60 -6.74 2.42 -1.21
C PHE A 60 -6.27 3.10 -2.50
N ARG A 61 -6.82 2.63 -3.64
CA ARG A 61 -6.39 2.99 -5.00
C ARG A 61 -6.43 4.49 -5.29
N ASP A 62 -7.42 5.19 -4.76
CA ASP A 62 -7.61 6.62 -5.02
C ASP A 62 -6.68 7.53 -4.20
N ASN A 63 -5.81 6.96 -3.36
CA ASN A 63 -4.96 7.71 -2.46
C ASN A 63 -3.63 7.00 -2.22
N THR A 64 -2.96 6.69 -3.34
CA THR A 64 -1.58 6.22 -3.37
C THR A 64 -0.62 7.29 -2.86
N LEU A 65 0.41 6.89 -2.12
CA LEU A 65 1.50 7.77 -1.76
C LEU A 65 2.40 8.00 -2.98
N ARG A 66 2.39 9.22 -3.51
CA ARG A 66 3.30 9.63 -4.59
C ARG A 66 4.66 10.06 -4.03
N ARG A 67 5.73 9.61 -4.67
CA ARG A 67 7.12 10.01 -4.40
C ARG A 67 7.81 10.39 -5.70
N VAL A 68 8.72 11.35 -5.62
CA VAL A 68 9.55 11.82 -6.73
C VAL A 68 11.01 11.61 -6.34
N GLN A 69 11.88 11.20 -7.27
CA GLN A 69 13.30 10.96 -7.00
C GLN A 69 13.95 12.18 -6.37
N ASN A 70 14.76 11.93 -5.33
CA ASN A 70 15.38 12.93 -4.45
C ASN A 70 14.44 13.60 -3.43
N ALA A 71 13.20 13.14 -3.30
CA ALA A 71 12.42 13.35 -2.08
C ALA A 71 12.83 12.29 -1.04
N GLY A 72 13.33 12.71 0.12
CA GLY A 72 13.52 11.79 1.25
C GLY A 72 12.19 11.13 1.67
N TRP A 73 12.28 10.00 2.41
CA TRP A 73 11.13 9.24 2.90
C TRP A 73 10.37 9.93 4.04
#